data_AF-A0A380E474-F1
#
_entry.id   AF-A0A380E474-F1
#
_cell.length_a   1.000
_cell.length_b   1.000
_cell.length_c   1.000
_cell.angle_alpha   90.00
_cell.angle_beta   90.00
_cell.angle_gamma   90.00
#
_symmetry.space_group_name_H-M   'P 1'
#
loop_
_entity.id
_entity.type
_entity.pdbx_description
1 polymer ?
#
loop_
_entity_poly.entity_id
_entity_poly.type
_entity_poly.pdbx_seq_one_letter_code
_entity_poly.pdbx_strand_id
1 'polypeptide(L)'
;MQIQNDFANDFSDFHGVSPIQASTKKDELQIQERLYIKLSTTERAPYPYRLEETDDISLVGYARFIDTKYLSHPFNVPDFLEDLLIDGKIKELRRYNDVSPFELFVISCPLENGLEIFVGVPSERYPAHLESRFLPGKHCAKFNLQG
;
A
#
# COMPACT_ATOMS: atom_id res chain seq x y z
N MET A 1 46.51 21.89 -7.55
CA MET A 1 46.16 21.47 -6.18
C MET A 1 45.01 22.38 -5.74
N GLN A 2 43.77 22.08 -6.14
CA GLN A 2 42.64 23.04 -6.00
C GLN A 2 41.27 22.37 -5.75
N ILE A 3 41.22 21.04 -5.64
CA ILE A 3 39.97 20.25 -5.60
C ILE A 3 39.44 20.07 -4.16
N GLN A 4 40.25 20.37 -3.14
CA GLN A 4 39.94 20.02 -1.75
C GLN A 4 39.05 21.06 -1.02
N ASN A 5 38.89 22.26 -1.59
CA ASN A 5 38.09 23.33 -0.99
C ASN A 5 36.64 23.35 -1.50
N ASP A 6 36.39 22.96 -2.74
CA ASP A 6 35.05 23.09 -3.34
C ASP A 6 34.03 22.22 -2.61
N PHE A 7 34.38 20.96 -2.31
CA PHE A 7 33.51 20.09 -1.51
C PHE A 7 33.24 20.64 -0.11
N ALA A 8 34.27 21.18 0.56
CA ALA A 8 34.12 21.69 1.92
C ALA A 8 33.25 22.95 1.97
N ASN A 9 33.38 23.82 0.96
CA ASN A 9 32.56 25.01 0.79
C ASN A 9 31.11 24.63 0.47
N ASP A 10 30.89 23.80 -0.56
CA ASP A 10 29.55 23.35 -0.98
C ASP A 10 28.81 22.62 0.15
N PHE A 11 29.52 21.76 0.89
CA PHE A 11 28.95 21.06 2.04
C PHE A 11 28.56 22.04 3.15
N SER A 12 29.40 23.03 3.44
CA SER A 12 29.13 24.02 4.50
C SER A 12 28.01 24.97 4.10
N ASP A 13 27.94 25.37 2.83
CA ASP A 13 26.89 26.23 2.29
C ASP A 13 25.52 25.52 2.34
N PHE A 14 25.48 24.21 2.07
CA PHE A 14 24.24 23.43 2.08
C PHE A 14 23.81 23.00 3.49
N HIS A 15 24.72 22.49 4.31
CA HIS A 15 24.40 21.95 5.63
C HIS A 15 24.56 22.96 6.78
N GLY A 16 25.18 24.12 6.55
CA GLY A 16 25.44 25.14 7.58
C GLY A 16 26.55 24.77 8.59
N VAL A 17 27.20 23.62 8.41
CA VAL A 17 28.26 23.09 9.28
C VAL A 17 29.40 22.51 8.45
N SER A 18 30.63 22.57 8.96
CA SER A 18 31.77 22.02 8.23
C SER A 18 31.70 20.48 8.14
N PRO A 19 32.26 19.84 7.09
CA PRO A 19 32.28 18.39 6.95
C PRO A 19 32.88 17.66 8.16
N ILE A 20 33.87 18.26 8.83
CA ILE A 20 34.53 17.69 10.01
C ILE A 20 33.57 17.62 11.22
N GLN A 21 32.57 18.51 11.28
CA GLN A 21 31.59 18.58 12.34
C GLN A 21 30.34 17.73 12.06
N ALA A 22 30.21 17.14 10.86
CA ALA A 22 29.02 16.42 10.44
C ALA A 22 28.68 15.22 11.35
N SER A 23 29.69 14.53 11.90
CA SER A 23 29.47 13.40 12.79
C SER A 23 28.97 13.81 14.18
N THR A 24 29.33 14.99 14.66
CA THR A 24 28.93 15.49 15.99
C THR A 24 27.64 16.30 15.94
N LYS A 25 27.30 16.89 14.79
CA LYS A 25 26.10 17.71 14.55
C LYS A 25 25.13 17.06 13.58
N LYS A 26 24.99 15.75 13.65
CA LYS A 26 24.23 14.95 12.68
C LYS A 26 22.77 15.39 12.57
N ASP A 27 22.17 15.79 13.69
CA ASP A 27 20.77 16.23 13.75
C ASP A 27 20.55 17.64 13.16
N GLU A 28 21.63 18.41 12.94
CA GLU A 28 21.59 19.73 12.31
C GLU A 28 21.75 19.64 10.77
N LEU A 29 22.09 18.46 10.23
CA LEU A 29 22.29 18.29 8.80
C LEU A 29 20.96 18.32 8.05
N GLN A 30 20.89 19.12 7.00
CA GLN A 30 19.80 19.12 6.01
C GLN A 30 19.83 17.86 5.12
N ILE A 31 19.67 16.68 5.72
CA ILE A 31 19.62 15.41 4.99
C ILE A 31 18.29 15.32 4.27
N GLN A 32 18.33 15.30 2.94
CA GLN A 32 17.16 14.97 2.13
C GLN A 32 16.94 13.46 2.12
N GLU A 33 15.68 13.03 2.15
CA GLU A 33 15.34 11.63 1.97
C GLU A 33 15.84 11.13 0.61
N ARG A 34 16.38 9.92 0.60
CA ARG A 34 16.93 9.33 -0.61
C ARG A 34 15.80 9.05 -1.60
N LEU A 35 15.74 9.84 -2.67
CA LEU A 35 14.82 9.61 -3.78
C LEU A 35 15.36 8.50 -4.69
N TYR A 36 14.62 7.40 -4.79
CA TYR A 36 14.88 6.34 -5.77
C TYR A 36 14.00 6.57 -7.00
N ILE A 37 14.64 6.91 -8.13
CA ILE A 37 13.95 7.04 -9.42
C ILE A 37 14.29 5.80 -10.26
N LYS A 38 13.30 4.93 -10.48
CA LYS A 38 13.43 3.80 -11.42
C LYS A 38 12.92 4.24 -12.79
N LEU A 39 13.84 4.47 -13.73
CA LEU A 39 13.52 4.70 -15.13
C LEU A 39 13.46 3.35 -15.86
N SER A 40 12.36 3.09 -16.57
CA SER A 40 12.17 1.90 -17.39
C SER A 40 11.42 2.25 -18.67
N THR A 41 11.73 1.56 -19.76
CA THR A 41 10.99 1.67 -21.02
C THR A 41 9.78 0.75 -20.99
N THR A 42 8.62 1.27 -21.37
CA THR A 42 7.37 0.50 -21.51
C THR A 42 6.78 0.78 -22.89
N GLU A 43 6.35 -0.28 -23.59
CA GLU A 43 5.70 -0.17 -24.90
C GLU A 43 4.27 0.38 -24.80
N ARG A 44 3.70 0.42 -23.60
CA ARG A 44 2.33 0.88 -23.33
C ARG A 44 2.34 2.13 -22.47
N ALA A 45 1.41 3.04 -22.74
CA ALA A 45 1.20 4.18 -21.86
C ALA A 45 0.87 3.67 -20.43
N PRO A 46 1.34 4.36 -19.36
CA PRO A 46 0.94 4.05 -18.00
C PRO A 46 -0.59 4.04 -17.88
N TYR A 47 -1.13 3.18 -17.03
CA TYR A 47 -2.56 3.22 -16.73
C TYR A 47 -2.93 4.61 -16.20
N PRO A 48 -4.04 5.21 -16.67
CA PRO A 48 -4.49 6.48 -16.12
C PRO A 48 -4.83 6.29 -14.65
N TYR A 49 -4.30 7.17 -13.81
CA TYR A 49 -4.60 7.20 -12.38
C TYR A 49 -5.10 8.57 -11.95
N ARG A 50 -5.81 8.60 -10.83
CA ARG A 50 -6.17 9.83 -10.13
C ARG A 50 -5.62 9.78 -8.71
N LEU A 51 -5.13 10.91 -8.22
CA LEU A 51 -4.83 11.05 -6.80
C LEU A 51 -6.15 11.33 -6.09
N GLU A 52 -6.53 10.44 -5.18
CA GLU A 52 -7.74 10.56 -4.37
C GLU A 52 -7.38 10.46 -2.90
N GLU A 53 -8.01 11.31 -2.10
CA GLU A 53 -8.09 11.12 -0.65
C GLU A 53 -9.26 10.17 -0.39
N THR A 54 -9.00 9.17 0.45
CA THR A 54 -10.00 8.17 0.85
C THR A 54 -10.43 8.46 2.28
N ASP A 55 -11.71 8.28 2.57
CA ASP A 55 -12.23 8.33 3.94
C ASP A 55 -11.84 7.06 4.71
N ASP A 56 -12.03 7.11 6.03
CA ASP A 56 -11.95 5.92 6.89
C ASP A 56 -13.06 4.92 6.52
N ILE A 57 -12.70 3.64 6.37
CA ILE A 57 -13.65 2.58 6.01
C ILE A 57 -13.55 1.42 7.00
N SER A 58 -14.64 1.17 7.73
CA SER A 58 -14.86 -0.04 8.51
C SER A 58 -15.31 -1.17 7.59
N LEU A 59 -14.65 -2.32 7.65
CA LEU A 59 -14.91 -3.48 6.80
C LEU A 59 -15.17 -4.72 7.64
N VAL A 60 -16.06 -5.58 7.14
CA VAL A 60 -16.20 -6.96 7.61
C VAL A 60 -16.10 -7.95 6.47
N GLY A 61 -15.47 -9.10 6.72
CA GLY A 61 -15.11 -10.00 5.65
C GLY A 61 -14.49 -11.31 6.08
N TYR A 62 -13.91 -11.99 5.09
CA TYR A 62 -13.17 -13.23 5.23
C TYR A 62 -11.70 -12.99 4.90
N ALA A 63 -10.80 -13.61 5.66
CA ALA A 63 -9.37 -13.56 5.41
C ALA A 63 -8.81 -14.95 5.05
N ARG A 64 -7.78 -14.99 4.21
CA ARG A 64 -7.00 -16.17 3.86
C ARG A 64 -5.53 -15.83 3.94
N PHE A 65 -4.76 -16.64 4.67
CA PHE A 65 -3.31 -16.56 4.68
C PHE A 65 -2.71 -17.39 3.52
N ILE A 66 -1.72 -16.82 2.84
CA ILE A 66 -0.93 -17.41 1.77
C ILE A 66 0.53 -17.44 2.22
N ASP A 67 1.10 -18.65 2.33
CA ASP A 67 2.51 -18.84 2.69
C ASP A 67 3.45 -18.30 1.60
N THR A 68 4.64 -17.82 2.00
CA THR A 68 5.68 -17.30 1.09
C THR A 68 5.93 -18.17 -0.13
N LYS A 69 5.92 -19.50 0.01
CA LYS A 69 6.17 -20.43 -1.10
C LYS A 69 5.11 -20.37 -2.21
N TYR A 70 3.93 -19.83 -1.91
CA TYR A 70 2.81 -19.74 -2.85
C TYR A 70 2.60 -18.33 -3.40
N LEU A 71 3.37 -17.32 -2.98
CA LEU A 71 3.13 -15.92 -3.40
C LEU A 71 3.24 -15.69 -4.91
N SER A 72 4.05 -16.48 -5.61
CA SER A 72 4.19 -16.39 -7.07
C SER A 72 2.99 -16.96 -7.84
N HIS A 73 2.04 -17.61 -7.18
CA HIS A 73 0.87 -18.17 -7.85
C HIS A 73 -0.08 -17.03 -8.27
N PRO A 74 -0.33 -16.87 -9.58
CA PRO A 74 -1.15 -15.75 -10.07
C PRO A 74 -2.63 -15.86 -9.70
N PHE A 75 -3.07 -17.04 -9.24
CA PHE A 75 -4.46 -17.34 -8.92
C PHE A 75 -4.81 -17.18 -7.43
N ASN A 76 -3.89 -16.76 -6.57
CA ASN A 76 -4.14 -16.63 -5.13
C ASN A 76 -5.39 -15.78 -4.79
N VAL A 77 -5.60 -14.67 -5.51
CA VAL A 77 -6.77 -13.81 -5.35
C VAL A 77 -8.00 -14.39 -6.07
N PRO A 78 -7.94 -14.75 -7.37
CA PRO A 78 -9.06 -15.37 -8.08
C PRO A 78 -9.63 -16.62 -7.38
N ASP A 79 -8.78 -17.57 -6.97
CA ASP A 79 -9.21 -18.82 -6.35
C ASP A 79 -9.92 -18.55 -5.02
N PHE A 80 -9.42 -17.59 -4.24
CA PHE A 80 -10.10 -17.20 -3.00
C PHE A 80 -11.47 -16.59 -3.27
N LEU A 81 -11.59 -15.72 -4.26
CA LEU A 81 -12.89 -15.14 -4.64
C LEU A 81 -13.87 -16.20 -5.15
N GLU A 82 -13.38 -17.17 -5.94
CA GLU A 82 -14.19 -18.28 -6.44
C GLU A 82 -14.68 -19.17 -5.30
N ASP A 83 -13.80 -19.54 -4.36
CA ASP A 83 -14.18 -20.32 -3.17
C ASP A 83 -15.26 -19.58 -2.36
N LEU A 84 -15.11 -18.28 -2.13
CA LEU A 84 -16.11 -17.47 -1.42
C LEU A 84 -17.45 -17.38 -2.18
N LEU A 85 -17.40 -17.40 -3.51
CA LEU A 85 -18.59 -17.38 -4.35
C LEU A 85 -19.33 -18.72 -4.26
N ILE A 86 -18.61 -19.83 -4.42
CA ILE A 86 -19.15 -21.21 -4.36
C ILE A 86 -19.74 -21.50 -2.98
N ASP A 87 -19.05 -21.10 -1.92
CA ASP A 87 -19.50 -21.25 -0.53
C ASP A 87 -20.73 -20.37 -0.19
N GLY A 88 -21.14 -19.47 -1.09
CA GLY A 88 -22.23 -18.52 -0.84
C GLY A 88 -21.88 -17.37 0.10
N LYS A 89 -20.60 -17.23 0.48
CA LYS A 89 -20.09 -16.19 1.38
C LYS A 89 -20.19 -14.79 0.78
N ILE A 90 -20.03 -14.64 -0.54
CA ILE A 90 -20.26 -13.34 -1.20
C ILE A 90 -21.73 -12.89 -1.05
N LYS A 91 -22.68 -13.83 -1.13
CA LYS A 91 -24.11 -13.54 -0.94
C LYS A 91 -24.42 -13.18 0.52
N GLU A 92 -23.70 -13.79 1.46
CA GLU A 92 -23.77 -13.43 2.87
C GLU A 92 -23.23 -12.01 3.12
N LEU A 93 -22.03 -11.68 2.61
CA LEU A 93 -21.42 -10.36 2.78
C LEU A 93 -22.32 -9.23 2.27
N ARG A 94 -23.08 -9.45 1.19
CA ARG A 94 -24.10 -8.50 0.70
C ARG A 94 -25.12 -8.07 1.75
N ARG A 95 -25.39 -8.88 2.78
CA ARG A 95 -26.34 -8.55 3.86
C ARG A 95 -25.74 -7.56 4.87
N TYR A 96 -24.41 -7.50 4.95
CA TYR A 96 -23.65 -6.65 5.88
C TYR A 96 -23.18 -5.35 5.23
N ASN A 97 -23.17 -5.29 3.91
CA ASN A 97 -22.76 -4.12 3.15
C ASN A 97 -23.69 -2.92 3.41
N ASP A 98 -23.14 -1.86 3.98
CA ASP A 98 -23.86 -0.65 4.39
C ASP A 98 -23.88 0.45 3.31
N VAL A 99 -23.19 0.26 2.19
CA VAL A 99 -23.09 1.23 1.08
C VAL A 99 -23.90 0.83 -0.15
N SER A 100 -24.30 1.79 -0.99
CA SER A 100 -24.92 1.51 -2.28
C SER A 100 -24.26 2.37 -3.37
N PRO A 101 -23.84 1.80 -4.52
CA PRO A 101 -23.98 0.39 -4.92
C PRO A 101 -23.14 -0.58 -4.07
N PHE A 102 -23.38 -1.88 -4.22
CA PHE A 102 -22.62 -2.91 -3.52
C PHE A 102 -21.14 -2.85 -3.91
N GLU A 103 -20.26 -2.72 -2.92
CA GLU A 103 -18.81 -2.67 -3.12
C GLU A 103 -18.13 -3.83 -2.39
N LEU A 104 -17.24 -4.53 -3.10
CA LEU A 104 -16.44 -5.63 -2.56
C LEU A 104 -14.97 -5.20 -2.57
N PHE A 105 -14.36 -5.21 -1.40
CA PHE A 105 -12.96 -4.87 -1.21
C PHE A 105 -12.12 -6.14 -1.18
N VAL A 106 -11.00 -6.13 -1.91
CA VAL A 106 -9.96 -7.15 -1.83
C VAL A 106 -8.68 -6.47 -1.40
N ILE A 107 -8.17 -6.85 -0.23
CA ILE A 107 -7.02 -6.21 0.41
C ILE A 107 -5.92 -7.26 0.54
N SER A 108 -4.72 -6.89 0.07
CA SER A 108 -3.50 -7.69 0.22
C SER A 108 -2.64 -7.07 1.32
N CYS A 109 -2.51 -7.78 2.44
CA CYS A 109 -1.74 -7.39 3.61
C CYS A 109 -0.45 -8.22 3.67
N PRO A 110 0.72 -7.67 3.26
CA PRO A 110 1.98 -8.40 3.34
C PRO A 110 2.36 -8.65 4.79
N LEU A 111 2.84 -9.87 5.07
CA LEU A 111 3.31 -10.34 6.37
C LEU A 111 4.76 -10.83 6.26
N GLU A 112 5.45 -11.03 7.39
CA GLU A 112 6.84 -11.50 7.38
C GLU A 112 7.01 -12.87 6.70
N ASN A 113 6.01 -13.74 6.82
CA ASN A 113 6.02 -15.13 6.37
C ASN A 113 5.01 -15.42 5.25
N GLY A 114 4.45 -14.40 4.63
CA GLY A 114 3.45 -14.60 3.59
C GLY A 114 2.62 -13.37 3.27
N LEU A 115 1.39 -13.61 2.84
CA LEU A 115 0.42 -12.59 2.47
C LEU A 115 -0.94 -12.98 3.05
N GLU A 116 -1.60 -12.07 3.73
CA GLU A 116 -3.02 -12.22 4.00
C GLU A 116 -3.82 -11.54 2.89
N ILE A 117 -4.78 -12.26 2.33
CA ILE A 117 -5.79 -11.69 1.44
C ILE A 117 -7.08 -11.58 2.24
N PHE A 118 -7.62 -10.38 2.35
CA PHE A 118 -8.91 -10.11 2.96
C PHE A 118 -9.93 -9.71 1.88
N VAL A 119 -11.13 -10.29 1.94
CA VAL A 119 -12.25 -9.97 1.07
C VAL A 119 -13.43 -9.56 1.93
N GLY A 120 -13.91 -8.33 1.78
CA GLY A 120 -14.94 -7.80 2.66
C GLY A 120 -15.75 -6.65 2.06
N VAL A 121 -16.70 -6.16 2.85
CA VAL A 121 -17.62 -5.09 2.47
C VAL A 121 -17.62 -4.01 3.55
N PRO A 122 -17.93 -2.75 3.20
CA PRO A 122 -18.13 -1.69 4.18
C PRO A 122 -19.26 -2.05 5.14
N SER A 123 -18.97 -2.05 6.44
CA SER A 123 -19.97 -2.32 7.46
C SER A 123 -19.60 -1.72 8.80
N GLU A 124 -20.60 -1.12 9.45
CA GLU A 124 -20.56 -0.71 10.85
C GLU A 124 -21.04 -1.83 11.79
N ARG A 125 -21.40 -2.99 11.24
CA ARG A 125 -21.85 -4.17 11.99
C ARG A 125 -20.72 -5.18 12.07
N TYR A 126 -20.43 -5.67 13.28
CA TYR A 126 -19.33 -6.60 13.57
C TYR A 126 -19.83 -7.97 14.02
N PRO A 127 -20.33 -8.83 13.10
CA PRO A 127 -20.76 -10.17 13.47
C PRO A 127 -19.56 -11.05 13.86
N ALA A 128 -19.73 -11.87 14.90
CA ALA A 128 -18.63 -12.61 15.51
C ALA A 128 -17.95 -13.67 14.61
N HIS A 129 -18.59 -14.07 13.52
CA HIS A 129 -18.06 -15.05 12.57
C HIS A 129 -17.33 -14.42 11.38
N LEU A 130 -17.27 -13.09 11.30
CA LEU A 130 -16.52 -12.36 10.28
C LEU A 130 -15.34 -11.63 10.92
N GLU A 131 -14.27 -11.50 10.14
CA GLU A 131 -13.13 -10.67 10.49
C GLU A 131 -13.47 -9.19 10.27
N SER A 132 -12.96 -8.33 11.16
CA SER A 132 -13.10 -6.88 11.03
C SER A 132 -11.76 -6.23 10.65
N ARG A 133 -11.83 -5.24 9.75
CA ARG A 133 -10.69 -4.44 9.31
C ARG A 133 -11.07 -2.98 9.28
N PHE A 134 -10.11 -2.13 9.66
CA PHE A 134 -10.24 -0.69 9.54
C PHE A 134 -9.21 -0.20 8.53
N LEU A 135 -9.69 0.40 7.44
CA LEU A 135 -8.85 1.08 6.47
C LEU A 135 -8.83 2.57 6.81
N PRO A 136 -7.73 3.10 7.35
CA PRO A 136 -7.61 4.53 7.57
C PRO A 136 -7.56 5.26 6.23
N GLY A 137 -8.20 6.42 6.20
CA GLY A 137 -8.21 7.34 5.11
C GLY A 137 -6.79 7.78 4.75
N LYS A 138 -6.49 7.79 3.45
CA LYS A 138 -5.16 8.14 2.95
C LYS A 138 -5.21 8.70 1.54
N HIS A 139 -4.14 9.42 1.20
CA HIS A 139 -3.85 9.83 -0.16
C HIS A 139 -3.34 8.63 -0.96
N CYS A 140 -4.03 8.27 -2.03
CA CYS A 140 -3.67 7.12 -2.85
C CYS A 140 -3.77 7.43 -4.35
N ALA A 141 -3.02 6.66 -5.14
CA ALA A 141 -3.22 6.62 -6.58
C ALA A 141 -4.25 5.55 -6.91
N LYS A 142 -5.39 5.95 -7.47
CA LYS A 142 -6.47 5.05 -7.90
C LYS A 142 -6.39 4.81 -9.39
N PHE A 143 -6.37 3.54 -9.76
CA PHE A 143 -6.36 3.08 -11.14
C PHE A 143 -7.72 2.47 -11.45
N ASN A 144 -8.36 2.91 -12.54
CA ASN A 144 -9.62 2.34 -12.99
C ASN A 144 -9.33 1.44 -14.19
N LEU A 145 -9.52 0.13 -14.00
CA LEU A 145 -9.45 -0.83 -15.09
C LEU A 145 -10.87 -1.07 -15.62
N GLN A 146 -11.13 -0.71 -16.87
CA GLN A 146 -12.34 -1.13 -17.60
C GLN A 146 -11.93 -2.23 -18.57
N GLY A 147 -12.62 -3.36 -18.51
CA GLY A 147 -12.41 -4.54 -19.36
C GLY A 147 -13.70 -5.04 -19.95
#